data_AF-A0A1E4CMB5-F1
#
_entry.id   AF-A0A1E4CMB5-F1
#
_cell.length_a   1.000
_cell.length_b   1.000
_cell.length_c   1.000
_cell.angle_alpha   90.00
_cell.angle_beta   90.00
_cell.angle_gamma   90.00
#
_symmetry.space_group_name_H-M   'P 1'
#
loop_
_entity.id
_entity.type
_entity.pdbx_description
1 polymer ?
#
loop_
_entity_poly.entity_id
_entity_poly.type
_entity_poly.pdbx_seq_one_letter_code
_entity_poly.pdbx_strand_id
1 'polypeptide(L)'
;MPICSDQEAPSRLVQRAAAIADVCAEHGTTLPAAAIAFPLRADVVTSVVIGMRGTDQVACTMARYDAPPPDALWADLESRGLLGN
;
A
#
# COMPACT_ATOMS: atom_id res chain seq x y z
N MET A 1 8.83 28.59 12.54
CA MET A 1 8.81 27.59 11.45
C MET A 1 7.57 26.72 11.63
N PRO A 2 6.58 26.73 10.72
CA PRO A 2 5.59 25.68 10.70
C PRO A 2 6.19 24.46 9.98
N ILE A 3 6.23 23.33 10.69
CA ILE A 3 6.72 22.03 10.21
C ILE A 3 5.63 21.18 9.52
N CYS A 4 4.39 21.68 9.45
CA CYS A 4 3.30 21.05 8.74
C CYS A 4 2.89 21.92 7.56
N SER A 5 3.20 21.45 6.36
CA SER A 5 2.57 21.94 5.14
C SER A 5 1.46 20.94 4.79
N ASP A 6 0.20 21.30 5.08
CA ASP A 6 -0.99 20.59 4.60
C ASP A 6 -1.19 20.91 3.10
N GLN A 7 -0.18 20.63 2.28
CA GLN A 7 -0.31 20.78 0.84
C GLN A 7 -0.98 19.53 0.29
N GLU A 8 -2.08 19.70 -0.44
CA GLU A 8 -2.75 18.59 -1.12
C GLU A 8 -1.75 17.84 -2.01
N ALA A 9 -1.82 16.51 -1.95
CA ALA A 9 -1.00 15.67 -2.79
C ALA A 9 -1.27 16.00 -4.27
N PRO A 10 -0.24 16.08 -5.13
CA PRO A 10 -0.44 16.27 -6.56
C PRO A 10 -1.47 15.31 -7.12
N SER A 11 -2.44 15.82 -7.89
CA SER A 11 -3.58 15.05 -8.42
C SER A 11 -3.15 13.76 -9.13
N ARG A 12 -2.02 13.79 -9.85
CA ARG A 12 -1.43 12.61 -10.50
C ARG A 12 -1.13 11.48 -9.52
N LEU A 13 -0.64 11.78 -8.32
CA LEU A 13 -0.34 10.77 -7.31
C LEU A 13 -1.63 10.17 -6.73
N VAL A 14 -2.64 11.02 -6.48
CA VAL A 14 -3.96 10.56 -5.99
C VAL A 14 -4.62 9.64 -7.03
N GLN A 15 -4.59 10.02 -8.31
CA GLN A 15 -5.13 9.21 -9.40
C GLN A 15 -4.39 7.87 -9.54
N ARG A 16 -3.06 7.88 -9.41
CA ARG A 16 -2.27 6.64 -9.41
C ARG A 16 -2.62 5.74 -8.22
N ALA A 17 -2.77 6.31 -7.03
CA ALA A 17 -3.16 5.55 -5.84
C ALA A 17 -4.56 4.94 -6.00
N ALA A 18 -5.51 5.68 -6.59
CA ALA A 18 -6.83 5.15 -6.92
C ALA A 18 -6.74 3.99 -7.91
N ALA A 19 -5.97 4.13 -8.99
CA ALA A 19 -5.78 3.05 -9.96
C ALA A 19 -5.15 1.79 -9.33
N ILE A 20 -4.19 1.95 -8.42
CA ILE A 20 -3.62 0.80 -7.68
C ILE A 20 -4.69 0.17 -6.77
N ALA A 21 -5.54 0.98 -6.12
CA ALA A 21 -6.61 0.49 -5.27
C ALA A 21 -7.64 -0.32 -6.05
N ASP A 22 -7.99 0.10 -7.27
CA ASP A 22 -8.90 -0.62 -8.15
C ASP A 22 -8.34 -2.02 -8.49
N VAL A 23 -7.06 -2.10 -8.88
CA VAL A 23 -6.41 -3.39 -9.14
C VAL A 23 -6.33 -4.24 -7.86
N CYS A 24 -6.03 -3.66 -6.70
CA CYS A 24 -6.06 -4.40 -5.44
C CYS A 24 -7.44 -5.03 -5.18
N ALA A 25 -8.53 -4.30 -5.47
CA ALA A 25 -9.89 -4.81 -5.31
C ALA A 25 -10.22 -5.93 -6.32
N GLU A 26 -9.76 -5.82 -7.57
CA GLU A 26 -9.89 -6.89 -8.58
C GLU A 26 -9.25 -8.22 -8.10
N HIS A 27 -8.18 -8.13 -7.31
CA HIS A 27 -7.46 -9.28 -6.74
C HIS A 27 -7.92 -9.65 -5.31
N GLY A 28 -9.06 -9.12 -4.86
CA GLY A 28 -9.66 -9.48 -3.57
C GLY A 28 -8.90 -8.97 -2.35
N THR A 29 -8.06 -7.95 -2.49
CA THR A 29 -7.31 -7.32 -1.40
C THR A 29 -7.57 -5.81 -1.34
N THR A 30 -6.77 -5.09 -0.55
CA THR A 30 -6.88 -3.64 -0.40
C THR A 30 -5.52 -2.98 -0.61
N LEU A 31 -5.52 -1.72 -1.07
CA LEU A 31 -4.28 -0.94 -1.22
C LEU A 31 -3.43 -0.90 0.07
N PRO A 32 -4.00 -0.70 1.28
CA PRO A 32 -3.21 -0.77 2.51
C PRO A 32 -2.57 -2.14 2.77
N ALA A 33 -3.25 -3.25 2.45
CA ALA A 33 -2.66 -4.59 2.59
C ALA A 33 -1.50 -4.77 1.60
N ALA A 34 -1.68 -4.36 0.34
CA ALA A 34 -0.61 -4.36 -0.65
C ALA A 34 0.57 -3.48 -0.25
N ALA A 35 0.33 -2.30 0.33
CA ALA A 35 1.38 -1.40 0.80
C ALA A 35 2.23 -2.01 1.93
N ILE A 36 1.62 -2.82 2.81
CA ILE A 36 2.34 -3.54 3.88
C ILE A 36 3.17 -4.68 3.28
N ALA A 37 2.58 -5.45 2.37
CA ALA A 37 3.22 -6.63 1.80
C ALA A 37 4.34 -6.28 0.80
N PHE A 38 4.22 -5.17 0.08
CA PHE A 38 5.14 -4.85 -1.03
C PHE A 38 6.62 -4.79 -0.62
N PRO A 39 7.04 -4.05 0.44
CA PRO A 39 8.44 -4.02 0.84
C PRO A 39 8.95 -5.36 1.35
N LEU A 40 8.08 -6.16 1.97
CA LEU A 40 8.41 -7.48 2.54
C LEU A 40 8.69 -8.53 1.47
N ARG A 41 8.40 -8.26 0.19
CA ARG A 41 8.79 -9.12 -0.94
C ARG A 41 10.29 -9.13 -1.20
N ALA A 42 11.02 -8.15 -0.68
CA ALA A 42 12.47 -8.08 -0.83
C ALA A 42 13.16 -8.71 0.38
N ASP A 43 13.98 -9.74 0.16
CA ASP A 43 14.69 -10.46 1.24
C ASP A 43 15.57 -9.57 2.13
N VAL A 44 15.97 -8.40 1.62
CA VAL A 44 16.75 -7.40 2.36
C VAL A 44 15.94 -6.60 3.38
N VAL A 45 14.60 -6.70 3.36
CA VAL A 45 13.71 -5.95 4.25
C VAL A 45 13.31 -6.83 5.44
N THR A 46 13.85 -6.53 6.61
CA THR A 46 13.53 -7.27 7.85
C THR A 46 12.20 -6.85 8.48
N SER A 47 11.81 -5.58 8.35
CA SER A 47 10.60 -5.04 9.00
C SER A 47 10.05 -3.80 8.30
N VAL A 48 8.74 -3.60 8.39
CA VAL A 48 8.04 -2.40 7.90
C VAL A 48 7.45 -1.66 9.10
N VAL A 49 7.75 -0.35 9.22
CA VAL A 49 7.20 0.51 10.27
C VAL A 49 5.88 1.11 9.81
N ILE A 50 4.83 0.95 10.61
CA ILE A 50 3.48 1.44 10.30
C ILE A 50 3.06 2.43 11.39
N GLY A 51 2.84 3.69 10.99
CA GLY A 51 2.33 4.73 11.88
C GLY A 51 0.85 4.53 12.19
N MET A 52 0.48 4.53 13.46
CA MET A 52 -0.90 4.35 13.92
C MET A 52 -1.25 5.40 14.95
N ARG A 53 -2.53 5.81 15.00
CA ARG A 53 -3.04 6.81 15.96
C ARG A 53 -3.83 6.21 17.13
N GLY A 54 -4.17 4.92 17.10
CA GLY A 54 -5.00 4.27 18.11
C GLY A 54 -4.96 2.75 18.03
N THR A 55 -5.48 2.08 19.05
CA THR A 55 -5.42 0.62 19.23
C THR A 55 -6.22 -0.15 18.18
N ASP A 56 -7.35 0.38 17.70
CA ASP A 56 -8.17 -0.29 16.68
C ASP A 56 -7.41 -0.45 15.35
N GLN A 57 -6.50 0.48 15.07
CA GLN A 57 -5.66 0.41 13.87
C GLN A 57 -4.62 -0.72 13.95
N VAL A 58 -4.25 -1.16 15.16
CA VAL A 58 -3.35 -2.30 15.35
C VAL A 58 -4.03 -3.57 14.85
N ALA A 59 -5.26 -3.85 15.31
CA ALA A 59 -6.00 -5.03 14.89
C ALA A 59 -6.25 -5.04 13.38
N CYS A 60 -6.66 -3.91 12.80
CA CYS A 60 -6.84 -3.78 11.35
C CYS A 60 -5.53 -3.98 10.57
N THR A 61 -4.41 -3.49 11.10
CA THR A 61 -3.09 -3.67 10.47
C THR A 61 -2.65 -5.14 10.51
N MET A 62 -2.83 -5.80 11.66
CA MET A 62 -2.49 -7.23 11.79
C MET A 62 -3.35 -8.09 10.88
N ALA A 63 -4.66 -7.84 10.79
CA ALA A 63 -5.54 -8.57 9.87
C ALA A 63 -5.10 -8.44 8.40
N ARG A 64 -4.54 -7.29 8.00
CA ARG A 64 -3.99 -7.09 6.65
C ARG A 64 -2.64 -7.78 6.46
N TYR A 65 -1.81 -7.81 7.50
CA TYR A 65 -0.53 -8.51 7.48
C TYR A 65 -0.72 -10.03 7.34
N ASP A 66 -1.70 -10.59 8.05
CA ASP A 66 -2.01 -12.03 8.03
C ASP A 66 -2.71 -12.49 6.73
N ALA A 67 -3.16 -11.54 5.89
CA ALA A 67 -3.82 -11.79 4.61
C ALA A 67 -3.05 -11.13 3.45
N PRO A 68 -1.84 -11.65 3.10
CA PRO A 68 -1.03 -11.06 2.03
C PRO A 68 -1.74 -11.15 0.68
N PRO A 69 -1.55 -10.15 -0.22
CA PRO A 69 -2.07 -10.20 -1.57
C PRO A 69 -1.56 -11.39 -2.38
N PRO A 70 -2.32 -11.87 -3.37
CA PRO A 70 -1.85 -12.91 -4.28
C PRO A 70 -0.71 -12.39 -5.17
N ASP A 71 0.22 -13.27 -5.56
CA ASP A 71 1.36 -12.89 -6.41
C ASP A 71 0.94 -12.32 -7.76
N ALA A 72 -0.22 -12.76 -8.27
CA ALA A 72 -0.82 -12.27 -9.51
C ALA A 72 -1.09 -10.75 -9.49
N LEU A 73 -1.33 -10.16 -8.31
CA LEU A 73 -1.51 -8.72 -8.15
C LEU A 73 -0.28 -7.96 -8.65
N TRP A 74 0.91 -8.44 -8.32
CA TRP A 74 2.16 -7.73 -8.60
C TRP A 74 2.45 -7.70 -10.10
N ALA A 75 2.29 -8.84 -10.76
CA ALA A 75 2.45 -8.93 -12.21
C ALA A 75 1.44 -8.01 -12.94
N ASP A 76 0.20 -7.94 -12.47
CA ASP A 76 -0.82 -7.07 -13.05
C ASP A 76 -0.47 -5.58 -12.86
N LEU A 77 -0.10 -5.19 -11.64
CA LEU A 77 0.34 -3.82 -11.34
C LEU A 77 1.58 -3.40 -12.13
N GLU A 78 2.55 -4.29 -12.33
CA GLU A 78 3.72 -4.08 -13.19
C GLU A 78 3.31 -3.91 -14.66
N SER A 79 2.44 -4.79 -15.17
CA SER A 79 1.97 -4.74 -16.55
C SER A 79 1.20 -3.45 -16.89
N ARG A 80 0.48 -2.90 -15.90
CA ARG A 80 -0.26 -1.63 -16.00
C ARG A 80 0.62 -0.40 -15.75
N GLY A 81 1.92 -0.58 -15.49
CA GLY A 81 2.86 0.52 -15.22
C GLY A 81 2.56 1.27 -13.92
N LEU A 82 1.89 0.63 -12.96
CA LEU A 82 1.45 1.24 -11.71
C LEU A 82 2.49 1.07 -10.59
N LEU A 83 3.38 0.09 -10.69
CA LEU A 83 4.61 -0.01 -9.89
C LEU A 83 5.73 0.74 -10.62
N GLY A 84 6.49 1.54 -9.87
CA GLY A 84 7.35 2.59 -10.46
C GLY A 84 8.37 2.06 -11.46
N ASN A 85 8.60 2.88 -12.50
CA ASN A 85 9.84 2.94 -13.26
C ASN A 85 10.58 4.21 -12.86
#